data_AF-A0A646IK16-F1
#
_entry.id   AF-A0A646IK16-F1
#
_cell.length_a   1.000
_cell.length_b   1.000
_cell.length_c   1.000
_cell.angle_alpha   90.00
_cell.angle_beta   90.00
_cell.angle_gamma   90.00
#
_symmetry.space_group_name_H-M   'P 1'
#
loop_
_entity.id
_entity.type
_entity.pdbx_description
1 polymer ?
#
loop_
_entity_poly.entity_id
_entity_poly.type
_entity_poly.pdbx_seq_one_letter_code
_entity_poly.pdbx_strand_id
1 'polypeptide(L)' 'MMAPTNATTLEVRNLRTHFFTREGVLPAVDDVSFSLARGRILGLVGES' A
#
# COMPACT_ATOMS: atom_id res chain seq x y z
N MET A 1 11.41 25.19 11.57
CA MET A 1 11.33 25.04 10.10
C MET A 1 10.26 23.98 9.80
N MET A 2 9.09 24.38 9.29
CA MET A 2 7.98 23.45 9.02
C MET A 2 8.23 22.72 7.69
N ALA A 3 8.09 21.39 7.67
CA ALA A 3 8.23 20.59 6.45
C ALA A 3 7.10 20.94 5.46
N PRO A 4 7.37 20.94 4.14
CA PRO A 4 6.36 21.27 3.13
C PRO A 4 5.13 20.35 3.24
N THR A 5 3.95 20.95 3.42
CA THR A 5 2.68 20.26 3.67
C THR A 5 2.20 19.41 2.49
N ASN A 6 2.78 19.61 1.30
CA ASN A 6 2.51 18.85 0.07
C ASN A 6 3.53 17.74 -0.21
N ALA A 7 4.44 17.43 0.73
CA ALA A 7 5.36 16.31 0.54
C ALA A 7 4.64 14.97 0.74
N THR A 8 4.68 14.11 -0.28
CA THR A 8 4.35 12.68 -0.16
C THR A 8 5.18 12.09 0.97
N THR A 9 4.51 11.50 1.96
CA THR A 9 5.15 10.87 3.12
C THR A 9 5.35 9.38 2.89
N LEU A 10 4.39 8.73 2.23
CA LEU A 10 4.48 7.33 1.83
C LEU A 10 4.11 7.22 0.35
N GLU A 11 4.92 6.49 -0.39
CA GLU A 11 4.66 6.13 -1.78
C GLU A 11 4.82 4.62 -1.92
N VAL A 12 3.78 3.98 -2.44
CA VAL A 12 3.73 2.56 -2.75
C VAL A 12 3.56 2.43 -4.26
N ARG A 13 4.42 1.65 -4.90
CA ARG A 13 4.41 1.43 -6.34
C ARG A 13 4.47 -0.07 -6.61
N ASN A 14 3.55 -0.56 -7.44
CA ASN A 14 3.50 -1.92 -7.94
C ASN A 14 3.67 -2.99 -6.85
N LEU A 15 3.04 -2.78 -5.69
CA LEU A 15 3.13 -3.71 -4.57
C LEU A 15 2.48 -5.03 -4.97
N ARG A 16 3.28 -6.09 -4.92
CA ARG A 16 2.86 -7.47 -5.16
C ARG A 16 3.32 -8.35 -4.02
N THR A 17 2.37 -9.01 -3.37
CA THR A 17 2.63 -9.93 -2.25
C THR A 17 1.91 -11.23 -2.54
N HIS A 18 2.66 -12.32 -2.55
CA HIS A 18 2.17 -13.66 -2.85
C HIS A 18 2.50 -14.62 -1.72
N PHE A 19 1.54 -15.48 -1.36
CA PHE A 19 1.76 -16.59 -0.44
C PHE A 19 1.92 -17.89 -1.22
N PHE A 20 2.93 -18.66 -0.85
CA PHE A 20 3.19 -19.98 -1.42
C PHE A 20 2.61 -21.03 -0.49
N THR A 21 1.55 -21.71 -0.95
CA THR A 21 0.92 -22.82 -0.22
C THR A 21 1.17 -24.12 -0.97
N ARG A 22 0.81 -25.27 -0.35
CA ARG A 22 0.88 -26.57 -1.02
C ARG A 22 -0.10 -26.66 -2.20
N GLU A 23 -1.13 -25.82 -2.21
CA GLU A 23 -2.19 -25.80 -3.23
C GLU A 23 -1.89 -24.81 -4.36
N GLY A 24 -0.86 -23.98 -4.22
CA GLY A 24 -0.41 -23.06 -5.26
C GLY A 24 0.05 -21.71 -4.73
N VAL A 25 0.12 -20.73 -5.64
CA VAL A 25 0.47 -19.34 -5.30
C VAL A 25 -0.81 -18.54 -5.12
N LEU A 26 -0.99 -17.95 -3.94
CA LEU A 26 -2.11 -17.08 -3.63
C LEU A 26 -1.65 -15.61 -3.67
N PRO A 27 -2.09 -14.79 -4.65
CA PRO A 27 -1.81 -13.36 -4.65
C PRO A 27 -2.63 -12.67 -3.55
N ALA A 28 -1.95 -12.15 -2.53
CA ALA A 28 -2.59 -11.42 -1.43
C ALA A 28 -2.69 -9.91 -1.70
N VAL A 29 -1.73 -9.38 -2.43
CA VAL A 29 -1.76 -8.01 -2.97
C VAL A 29 -1.25 -8.11 -4.40
N ASP A 30 -2.02 -7.62 -5.36
CA ASP A 30 -1.62 -7.64 -6.76
C ASP A 30 -1.64 -6.23 -7.37
N ASP A 31 -0.45 -5.76 -7.75
CA ASP A 31 -0.15 -4.51 -8.44
C ASP A 31 -0.79 -3.23 -7.84
N VAL A 32 -0.67 -3.07 -6.52
CA VAL A 32 -1.24 -1.92 -5.83
C VAL A 32 -0.25 -0.75 -5.82
N SER A 33 -0.70 0.43 -6.24
CA SER A 33 0.06 1.69 -6.19
C SER A 33 -0.75 2.81 -5.57
N PHE A 34 -0.19 3.51 -4.59
CA PHE A 34 -0.81 4.69 -3.96
C PHE A 34 0.21 5.60 -3.31
N SER A 35 -0.19 6.84 -3.03
CA SER A 35 0.62 7.83 -2.31
C SER A 35 -0.17 8.43 -1.15
N LEU A 36 0.48 8.66 -0.02
CA LEU A 36 -0.09 9.32 1.15
C LEU A 36 0.72 10.57 1.49
N ALA A 37 0.05 11.73 1.41
CA ALA A 37 0.62 13.00 1.79
C ALA A 37 0.69 13.16 3.32
N ARG A 38 1.54 14.08 3.79
CA ARG A 38 1.68 14.39 5.21
C ARG A 38 0.35 14.84 5.83
N GLY A 39 0.03 14.32 7.01
CA GLY A 39 -1.19 14.70 7.76
C GLY A 39 -2.49 14.10 7.21
N ARG A 40 -2.41 13.17 6.26
CA ARG A 40 -3.57 12.41 5.74
C ARG A 40 -3.64 11.04 6.41
N ILE A 41 -4.86 10.51 6.51
CA ILE A 41 -5.16 9.17 7.01
C ILE A 41 -5.65 8.32 5.83
N LEU A 42 -5.13 7.10 5.69
CA LEU A 42 -5.60 6.08 4.74
C LEU A 42 -6.25 4.95 5.52
N GLY A 43 -7.50 4.62 5.17
CA GLY A 43 -8.18 3.43 5.68
C GLY A 43 -8.10 2.29 4.67
N LEU A 44 -7.70 1.11 5.12
CA LEU A 44 -7.74 -0.13 4.35
C LEU A 44 -8.89 -0.98 4.88
N VAL A 45 -9.79 -1.40 3.99
CA VAL A 45 -10.94 -2.25 4.31
C VAL A 45 -10.93 -3.46 3.38
N GLY A 46 -11.34 -4.61 3.89
CA GLY A 46 -11.44 -5.85 3.14
C GLY A 46 -12.53 -6.74 3.72
N GLU A 47 -13.18 -7.49 2.86
CA GLU A 47 -14.09 -8.56 3.26
C GLU A 47 -13.27 -9.84 3.49
N SER A 48 -13.64 -10.62 4.51
CA SER A 48 -13.01 -11.90 4.83
C SER A 48 -13.65 -13.05 4.10
#